data_AF-A0A358NAH2-F1
#
_entry.id   AF-A0A358NAH2-F1
#
_cell.length_a   1.000
_cell.length_b   1.000
_cell.length_c   1.000
_cell.angle_alpha   90.00
_cell.angle_beta   90.00
_cell.angle_gamma   90.00
#
_symmetry.space_group_name_H-M   'P 1'
#
loop_
_entity.id
_entity.type
_entity.pdbx_description
1 polymer ?
#
loop_
_entity_poly.entity_id
_entity_poly.type
_entity_poly.pdbx_seq_one_letter_code
_entity_poly.pdbx_strand_id
1 'polypeptide(L)'
;MPQPLLDRSEYVEQAYLYQVLRERVDIEMPMQELLEQIRYELLTTTNLPLAIDYLLTELKHSGQMAPAMKKLAHYFTPFQAYLVEEAEKESGRFTMGTALQVLEGEAKYRTTAHNEAGLFFYHFEVLCRNRLNYDRGLTAISNDPTFDRKWAQWILMLRAQVGLVDIADLLFLASDEYRVKMEEAGQSTDGKGPFLFGRKEGRIALGNRRREPLFLFAAMQRHLDYPTVPRPKPADENKDVIPQLMRRMERLESRIKLMEEERRAGIDITKFYAERDGSDSSGAADVQ
;
A
#
# COMPACT_ATOMS: atom_id res chain seq x y z
N MET A 1 -9.37 14.97 -20.55
CA MET A 1 -8.36 14.77 -21.60
C MET A 1 -7.46 13.62 -21.15
N PRO A 2 -7.04 12.70 -22.04
CA PRO A 2 -6.10 11.64 -21.66
C PRO A 2 -4.81 12.30 -21.13
N GLN A 3 -4.32 11.83 -20.00
CA GLN A 3 -3.13 12.39 -19.37
C GLN A 3 -1.87 11.92 -20.10
N PRO A 4 -0.89 12.80 -20.36
CA PRO A 4 0.38 12.38 -20.92
C PRO A 4 1.13 11.50 -19.91
N LEU A 5 1.82 10.47 -20.40
CA LEU A 5 2.76 9.69 -19.61
C LEU A 5 3.90 10.59 -19.12
N LEU A 6 4.34 10.36 -17.88
CA LEU A 6 5.49 11.08 -17.35
C LEU A 6 6.79 10.64 -18.04
N ASP A 7 7.79 11.52 -18.02
CA ASP A 7 9.12 11.18 -18.49
C ASP A 7 9.78 10.13 -17.58
N ARG A 8 10.76 9.40 -18.12
CA ARG A 8 11.52 8.40 -17.38
C ARG A 8 12.18 8.99 -16.12
N SER A 9 12.69 10.22 -16.19
CA SER A 9 13.30 10.90 -15.03
C SER A 9 12.34 11.03 -13.85
N GLU A 10 11.06 11.37 -14.12
CA GLU A 10 10.02 11.47 -13.09
C GLU A 10 9.79 10.12 -12.39
N TYR A 11 9.75 9.02 -13.13
CA TYR A 11 9.58 7.69 -12.54
C TYR A 11 10.80 7.22 -11.73
N VAL A 12 12.01 7.64 -12.12
CA VAL A 12 13.24 7.38 -11.34
C VAL A 12 13.16 8.10 -9.99
N GLU A 13 12.78 9.38 -9.99
CA GLU A 13 12.65 10.17 -8.76
C GLU A 13 11.46 9.68 -7.90
N GLN A 14 10.33 9.27 -8.51
CA GLN A 14 9.23 8.64 -7.78
C GLN A 14 9.68 7.34 -7.09
N ALA A 15 10.42 6.49 -7.79
CA ALA A 15 10.95 5.26 -7.21
C ALA A 15 11.87 5.54 -6.02
N TYR A 16 12.73 6.56 -6.13
CA TYR A 16 13.59 7.00 -5.03
C TYR A 16 12.77 7.51 -3.83
N LEU A 17 11.80 8.39 -4.07
CA LEU A 17 10.88 8.90 -3.04
C LEU A 17 10.21 7.75 -2.28
N TYR A 18 9.57 6.82 -2.99
CA TYR A 18 8.85 5.72 -2.34
C TYR A 18 9.79 4.79 -1.56
N GLN A 19 11.00 4.55 -2.07
CA GLN A 19 12.01 3.78 -1.37
C GLN A 19 12.43 4.46 -0.05
N VAL A 20 12.79 5.74 -0.09
CA VAL A 20 13.23 6.47 1.12
C VAL A 20 12.09 6.59 2.14
N LEU A 21 10.88 6.88 1.69
CA LEU A 21 9.70 6.88 2.57
C LEU A 21 9.49 5.52 3.21
N ARG A 22 9.60 4.42 2.45
CA ARG A 22 9.43 3.07 2.99
C ARG A 22 10.49 2.73 4.04
N GLU A 23 11.75 3.04 3.76
CA GLU A 23 12.87 2.75 4.67
C GLU A 23 12.77 3.54 5.98
N ARG A 24 12.22 4.77 5.93
CA ARG A 24 12.15 5.67 7.09
C ARG A 24 10.81 5.63 7.84
N VAL A 25 9.73 5.11 7.24
CA VAL A 25 8.46 4.83 7.95
C VAL A 25 8.67 3.81 9.09
N ASP A 26 9.62 2.89 8.93
CA ASP A 26 9.98 1.92 9.97
C ASP A 26 10.71 2.56 11.18
N ILE A 27 11.16 3.82 11.07
CA ILE A 27 11.88 4.58 12.11
C ILE A 27 10.92 5.54 12.85
N GLU A 28 9.60 5.43 12.63
CA GLU A 28 8.56 6.25 13.28
C GLU A 28 8.70 7.78 13.08
N MET A 29 9.41 8.21 12.02
CA MET A 29 9.49 9.63 11.68
C MET A 29 8.16 10.13 11.05
N PRO A 30 7.68 11.33 11.41
CA PRO A 30 6.49 11.90 10.79
C PRO A 30 6.64 12.05 9.27
N MET A 31 5.61 11.68 8.52
CA MET A 31 5.60 11.74 7.05
C MET A 31 5.86 13.17 6.53
N GLN A 32 5.41 14.19 7.25
CA GLN A 32 5.66 15.60 6.91
C GLN A 32 7.15 15.95 6.94
N GLU A 33 7.85 15.50 7.97
CA GLU A 33 9.28 15.77 8.13
C GLU A 33 10.10 15.03 7.06
N LEU A 34 9.72 13.79 6.77
CA LEU A 34 10.33 12.99 5.71
C LEU A 34 10.21 13.65 4.34
N LEU A 35 9.00 14.06 3.96
CA LEU A 35 8.76 14.73 2.69
C LEU A 35 9.52 16.07 2.58
N GLU A 36 9.62 16.82 3.69
CA GLU A 36 10.34 18.09 3.73
C GLU A 36 11.86 17.91 3.53
N GLN A 37 12.45 16.85 4.09
CA GLN A 37 13.85 16.50 3.89
C GLN A 37 14.11 15.98 2.47
N ILE A 38 13.33 15.00 1.99
CA ILE A 38 13.56 14.33 0.70
C ILE A 38 13.47 15.31 -0.46
N ARG A 39 12.61 16.33 -0.38
CA ARG A 39 12.49 17.37 -1.42
C ARG A 39 13.84 17.96 -1.83
N TYR A 40 14.78 18.10 -0.90
CA TYR A 40 16.11 18.65 -1.16
C TYR A 40 17.11 17.64 -1.75
N GLU A 41 16.80 16.35 -1.71
CA GLU A 41 17.60 15.27 -2.27
C GLU A 41 17.23 14.97 -3.74
N LEU A 42 16.05 15.40 -4.18
CA LEU A 42 15.50 15.09 -5.50
C LEU A 42 16.07 15.94 -6.63
N LEU A 43 16.02 15.40 -7.84
CA LEU A 43 16.41 16.11 -9.05
C LEU A 43 15.49 17.32 -9.33
N THR A 44 16.06 18.52 -9.28
CA THR A 44 15.34 19.80 -9.42
C THR A 44 14.73 20.06 -10.79
N THR A 45 15.13 19.32 -11.83
CA THR A 45 14.56 19.44 -13.19
C THR A 45 13.27 18.66 -13.37
N THR A 46 12.90 17.81 -12.40
CA THR A 46 11.62 17.09 -12.39
C THR A 46 10.53 17.92 -11.70
N ASN A 47 9.27 17.55 -11.92
CA ASN A 47 8.14 18.19 -11.25
C ASN A 47 7.88 17.59 -9.85
N LEU A 48 8.60 16.54 -9.45
CA LEU A 48 8.41 15.87 -8.16
C LEU A 48 8.55 16.81 -6.96
N PRO A 49 9.55 17.71 -6.87
CA PRO A 49 9.66 18.64 -5.74
C PRO A 49 8.42 19.54 -5.59
N LEU A 50 7.86 20.02 -6.70
CA LEU A 50 6.63 20.83 -6.70
C LEU A 50 5.42 20.00 -6.28
N ALA A 51 5.33 18.74 -6.73
CA ALA A 51 4.29 17.82 -6.28
C ALA A 51 4.40 17.58 -4.76
N ILE A 52 5.60 17.42 -4.23
CA ILE A 52 5.85 17.25 -2.78
C ILE A 52 5.43 18.49 -2.00
N ASP A 53 5.68 19.70 -2.47
CA ASP A 53 5.24 20.94 -1.80
C ASP A 53 3.72 20.99 -1.64
N TYR A 54 3.01 20.57 -2.68
CA TYR A 54 1.56 20.47 -2.64
C TYR A 54 1.09 19.37 -1.68
N LEU A 55 1.71 18.18 -1.74
CA LEU A 55 1.43 17.08 -0.81
C LEU A 55 1.66 17.50 0.65
N LEU A 56 2.77 18.18 0.94
CA LEU A 56 3.11 18.69 2.27
C LEU A 56 2.05 19.66 2.79
N THR A 57 1.57 20.56 1.93
CA THR A 57 0.54 21.53 2.30
C THR A 57 -0.76 20.84 2.71
N GLU A 58 -1.23 19.90 1.90
CA GLU A 58 -2.47 19.15 2.17
C GLU A 58 -2.31 18.17 3.34
N LEU A 59 -1.13 17.56 3.50
CA LEU A 59 -0.82 16.66 4.62
C LEU A 59 -0.76 17.43 5.96
N LYS A 60 -0.19 18.65 5.97
CA LYS A 60 -0.19 19.53 7.15
C LYS A 60 -1.61 20.02 7.49
N HIS A 61 -2.51 20.10 6.52
CA HIS A 61 -3.90 20.55 6.72
C HIS A 61 -4.87 19.42 7.13
N SER A 62 -4.81 18.28 6.43
CA SER A 62 -5.80 17.20 6.53
C SER A 62 -5.28 15.93 7.21
N GLY A 63 -3.96 15.80 7.37
CA GLY A 63 -3.33 14.56 7.85
C GLY A 63 -3.31 13.43 6.82
N GLN A 64 -3.76 13.66 5.58
CA GLN A 64 -3.84 12.66 4.51
C GLN A 64 -3.15 13.13 3.23
N MET A 65 -2.49 12.22 2.54
CA MET A 65 -1.85 12.42 1.24
C MET A 65 -2.77 12.08 0.07
N ALA A 66 -3.66 11.08 0.23
CA ALA A 66 -4.47 10.61 -0.90
C ALA A 66 -5.35 11.69 -1.57
N PRO A 67 -6.00 12.62 -0.83
CA PRO A 67 -6.76 13.71 -1.44
C PRO A 67 -5.88 14.60 -2.34
N ALA A 68 -4.65 14.86 -1.91
CA ALA A 68 -3.70 15.68 -2.64
C ALA A 68 -3.20 14.98 -3.90
N MET A 69 -2.88 13.68 -3.82
CA MET A 69 -2.50 12.86 -4.97
C MET A 69 -3.61 12.82 -6.03
N LYS A 70 -4.89 12.74 -5.62
CA LYS A 70 -6.03 12.81 -6.55
C LYS A 70 -6.14 14.16 -7.26
N LYS A 71 -5.85 15.27 -6.57
CA LYS A 71 -5.84 16.60 -7.19
C LYS A 71 -4.65 16.75 -8.16
N LEU A 72 -3.53 16.09 -7.86
CA LEU A 72 -2.35 15.96 -8.72
C LEU A 72 -2.45 14.78 -9.69
N ALA A 73 -3.63 14.49 -10.24
CA ALA A 73 -3.81 13.34 -11.13
C ALA A 73 -2.93 13.39 -12.39
N HIS A 74 -2.45 14.58 -12.80
CA HIS A 74 -1.51 14.73 -13.91
C HIS A 74 -0.09 14.23 -13.58
N TYR A 75 0.19 13.96 -12.31
CA TYR A 75 1.48 13.52 -11.80
C TYR A 75 1.40 12.13 -11.14
N PHE A 76 0.43 11.91 -10.27
CA PHE A 76 0.20 10.60 -9.66
C PHE A 76 -0.92 9.86 -10.40
N THR A 77 -0.70 8.60 -10.70
CA THR A 77 -1.74 7.80 -11.36
C THR A 77 -2.91 7.58 -10.39
N PRO A 78 -4.14 7.38 -10.90
CA PRO A 78 -5.28 7.10 -10.04
C PRO A 78 -5.07 5.86 -9.17
N PHE A 79 -4.32 4.86 -9.67
CA PHE A 79 -3.96 3.67 -8.91
C PHE A 79 -3.00 3.99 -7.75
N GLN A 80 -1.99 4.83 -7.97
CA GLN A 80 -1.09 5.27 -6.90
C GLN A 80 -1.87 5.98 -5.77
N ALA A 81 -2.75 6.92 -6.14
CA ALA A 81 -3.59 7.63 -5.17
C ALA A 81 -4.56 6.69 -4.44
N TYR A 82 -5.08 5.67 -5.13
CA TYR A 82 -5.94 4.64 -4.54
C TYR A 82 -5.21 3.81 -3.48
N LEU A 83 -3.97 3.38 -3.75
CA LEU A 83 -3.20 2.61 -2.77
C LEU A 83 -2.92 3.42 -1.51
N VAL A 84 -2.52 4.68 -1.65
CA VAL A 84 -2.28 5.56 -0.50
C VAL A 84 -3.58 5.76 0.30
N GLU A 85 -4.71 5.95 -0.38
CA GLU A 85 -6.02 6.06 0.29
C GLU A 85 -6.39 4.80 1.08
N GLU A 86 -6.17 3.61 0.52
CA GLU A 86 -6.45 2.36 1.24
C GLU A 86 -5.50 2.16 2.43
N ALA A 87 -4.26 2.63 2.33
CA ALA A 87 -3.27 2.54 3.39
C ALA A 87 -3.50 3.53 4.53
N GLU A 88 -4.17 4.65 4.26
CA GLU A 88 -4.57 5.65 5.25
C GLU A 88 -5.81 5.24 6.05
N LYS A 89 -6.52 4.18 5.64
CA LYS A 89 -7.67 3.67 6.40
C LYS A 89 -7.23 2.89 7.64
N GLU A 90 -7.96 3.07 8.74
CA GLU A 90 -7.74 2.41 10.04
C GLU A 90 -7.95 0.88 10.05
N SER A 91 -8.19 0.24 8.89
CA SER A 91 -8.43 -1.20 8.81
C SER A 91 -7.21 -2.07 9.15
N GLY A 92 -6.00 -1.50 9.09
CA GLY A 92 -4.72 -2.13 9.48
C GLY A 92 -4.21 -3.25 8.56
N ARG A 93 -5.01 -3.77 7.63
CA ARG A 93 -4.60 -4.89 6.75
C ARG A 93 -3.64 -4.49 5.65
N PHE A 94 -3.80 -3.28 5.12
CA PHE A 94 -2.94 -2.71 4.10
C PHE A 94 -2.23 -1.50 4.71
N THR A 95 -0.94 -1.64 4.98
CA THR A 95 -0.15 -0.61 5.70
C THR A 95 0.50 0.36 4.73
N MET A 96 0.84 1.56 5.21
CA MET A 96 1.59 2.55 4.43
C MET A 96 2.92 1.99 3.89
N GLY A 97 3.65 1.21 4.69
CA GLY A 97 4.88 0.55 4.21
C GLY A 97 4.65 -0.43 3.06
N THR A 98 3.53 -1.16 3.08
CA THR A 98 3.15 -2.06 1.97
C THR A 98 2.78 -1.25 0.73
N ALA A 99 2.02 -0.16 0.88
CA ALA A 99 1.69 0.73 -0.23
C ALA A 99 2.94 1.33 -0.86
N LEU A 100 3.85 1.89 -0.06
CA LEU A 100 5.12 2.45 -0.54
C LEU A 100 5.98 1.40 -1.26
N GLN A 101 6.00 0.16 -0.78
CA GLN A 101 6.72 -0.92 -1.46
C GLN A 101 6.12 -1.26 -2.83
N VAL A 102 4.79 -1.23 -2.95
CA VAL A 102 4.11 -1.41 -4.23
C VAL A 102 4.38 -0.24 -5.17
N LEU A 103 4.28 0.99 -4.67
CA LEU A 103 4.52 2.22 -5.44
C LEU A 103 5.96 2.29 -5.96
N GLU A 104 6.93 1.90 -5.13
CA GLU A 104 8.33 1.75 -5.51
C GLU A 104 8.50 0.75 -6.67
N GLY A 105 7.89 -0.43 -6.55
CA GLY A 105 7.94 -1.46 -7.58
C GLY A 105 7.31 -0.99 -8.90
N GLU A 106 6.14 -0.37 -8.83
CA GLU A 106 5.45 0.20 -9.99
C GLU A 106 6.32 1.24 -10.71
N ALA A 107 6.85 2.22 -9.96
CA ALA A 107 7.69 3.27 -10.51
C ALA A 107 8.94 2.69 -11.17
N LYS A 108 9.62 1.73 -10.51
CA LYS A 108 10.77 1.02 -11.08
C LYS A 108 10.41 0.29 -12.37
N TYR A 109 9.26 -0.40 -12.42
CA TYR A 109 8.83 -1.10 -13.62
C TYR A 109 8.62 -0.14 -14.81
N ARG A 110 8.02 1.03 -14.55
CA ARG A 110 7.82 2.07 -15.58
C ARG A 110 9.12 2.66 -16.15
N THR A 111 10.24 2.56 -15.42
CA THR A 111 11.57 2.96 -15.93
C THR A 111 12.19 1.97 -16.91
N THR A 112 11.62 0.76 -17.00
CA THR A 112 12.06 -0.32 -17.91
C THR A 112 11.18 -0.38 -19.16
N ALA A 113 11.52 -1.27 -20.10
CA ALA A 113 10.70 -1.58 -21.28
C ALA A 113 9.45 -2.40 -20.88
N HIS A 114 8.59 -1.79 -20.07
CA HIS A 114 7.34 -2.37 -19.59
C HIS A 114 6.32 -2.53 -20.72
N ASN A 115 5.35 -3.43 -20.50
CA ASN A 115 4.18 -3.58 -21.34
C ASN A 115 2.90 -3.43 -20.51
N GLU A 116 1.78 -3.15 -21.18
CA GLU A 116 0.49 -2.94 -20.55
C GLU A 116 0.01 -4.18 -19.81
N ALA A 117 0.25 -5.37 -20.38
CA ALA A 117 -0.11 -6.63 -19.76
C ALA A 117 0.60 -6.83 -18.40
N GLY A 118 1.91 -6.59 -18.33
CA GLY A 118 2.71 -6.72 -17.12
C GLY A 118 2.31 -5.71 -16.06
N LEU A 119 2.06 -4.46 -16.46
CA LEU A 119 1.58 -3.42 -15.55
C LEU A 119 0.19 -3.77 -14.98
N PHE A 120 -0.74 -4.21 -15.84
CA PHE A 120 -2.06 -4.68 -15.42
C PHE A 120 -1.95 -5.85 -14.44
N PHE A 121 -1.14 -6.87 -14.73
CA PHE A 121 -0.97 -8.01 -13.84
C PHE A 121 -0.36 -7.63 -12.50
N TYR A 122 0.61 -6.70 -12.50
CA TYR A 122 1.18 -6.18 -11.27
C TYR A 122 0.11 -5.51 -10.41
N HIS A 123 -0.65 -4.56 -10.98
CA HIS A 123 -1.72 -3.86 -10.27
C HIS A 123 -2.82 -4.82 -9.79
N PHE A 124 -3.24 -5.75 -10.65
CA PHE A 124 -4.28 -6.71 -10.31
C PHE A 124 -3.85 -7.70 -9.22
N GLU A 125 -2.59 -8.14 -9.26
CA GLU A 125 -2.03 -8.99 -8.21
C GLU A 125 -1.92 -8.25 -6.87
N VAL A 126 -1.59 -6.95 -6.88
CA VAL A 126 -1.62 -6.10 -5.67
C VAL A 126 -3.01 -6.11 -5.06
N LEU A 127 -4.08 -5.92 -5.85
CA LEU A 127 -5.45 -5.95 -5.36
C LEU A 127 -5.79 -7.30 -4.72
N CYS A 128 -5.42 -8.40 -5.40
CA CYS A 128 -5.68 -9.76 -4.93
C CYS A 128 -4.94 -10.11 -3.64
N ARG A 129 -3.61 -9.87 -3.59
CA ARG A 129 -2.79 -10.26 -2.44
C ARG A 129 -3.11 -9.47 -1.18
N ASN A 130 -3.50 -8.20 -1.33
CA ASN A 130 -3.81 -7.31 -0.21
C ASN A 130 -5.32 -7.25 0.10
N ARG A 131 -6.15 -8.04 -0.60
CA ARG A 131 -7.62 -8.08 -0.43
C ARG A 131 -8.26 -6.68 -0.53
N LEU A 132 -7.78 -5.88 -1.47
CA LEU A 132 -8.28 -4.54 -1.72
C LEU A 132 -9.60 -4.58 -2.48
N ASN A 133 -10.34 -3.47 -2.46
CA ASN A 133 -11.63 -3.39 -3.12
C ASN A 133 -11.47 -3.42 -4.65
N TYR A 134 -11.95 -4.50 -5.29
CA TYR A 134 -11.84 -4.66 -6.74
C TYR A 134 -12.58 -3.61 -7.55
N ASP A 135 -13.75 -3.14 -7.11
CA ASP A 135 -14.51 -2.14 -7.85
C ASP A 135 -13.75 -0.83 -7.95
N ARG A 136 -13.29 -0.29 -6.81
CA ARG A 136 -12.50 0.94 -6.76
C ARG A 136 -11.12 0.75 -7.39
N GLY A 137 -10.45 -0.36 -7.09
CA GLY A 137 -9.11 -0.67 -7.58
C GLY A 137 -9.06 -0.81 -9.11
N LEU A 138 -9.94 -1.62 -9.70
CA LEU A 138 -9.98 -1.79 -11.17
C LEU A 138 -10.45 -0.52 -11.87
N THR A 139 -11.32 0.28 -11.24
CA THR A 139 -11.66 1.61 -11.77
C THR A 139 -10.44 2.52 -11.80
N ALA A 140 -9.63 2.52 -10.74
CA ALA A 140 -8.40 3.31 -10.69
C ALA A 140 -7.39 2.84 -11.76
N ILE A 141 -7.20 1.53 -11.91
CA ILE A 141 -6.34 0.94 -12.95
C ILE A 141 -6.83 1.33 -14.35
N SER A 142 -8.14 1.26 -14.63
CA SER A 142 -8.69 1.58 -15.96
C SER A 142 -8.49 3.04 -16.39
N ASN A 143 -8.21 3.95 -15.45
CA ASN A 143 -7.98 5.37 -15.71
C ASN A 143 -6.48 5.72 -15.83
N ASP A 144 -5.59 4.73 -15.80
CA ASP A 144 -4.15 4.96 -15.98
C ASP A 144 -3.83 5.35 -17.43
N PRO A 145 -2.96 6.37 -17.65
CA PRO A 145 -2.58 6.80 -19.00
C PRO A 145 -1.86 5.73 -19.84
N THR A 146 -1.30 4.68 -19.22
CA THR A 146 -0.68 3.56 -19.95
C THR A 146 -1.73 2.70 -20.68
N PHE A 147 -2.98 2.68 -20.22
CA PHE A 147 -4.02 1.86 -20.84
C PHE A 147 -4.78 2.63 -21.90
N ASP A 148 -4.75 2.11 -23.13
CA ASP A 148 -5.58 2.63 -24.20
C ASP A 148 -7.09 2.39 -23.93
N ARG A 149 -7.94 2.90 -24.83
CA ARG A 149 -9.39 2.76 -24.69
C ARG A 149 -9.85 1.30 -24.65
N LYS A 150 -9.20 0.40 -25.38
CA LYS A 150 -9.57 -1.02 -25.44
C LYS A 150 -9.23 -1.71 -24.11
N TRP A 151 -8.05 -1.43 -23.57
CA TRP A 151 -7.64 -1.86 -22.24
C TRP A 151 -8.58 -1.35 -21.16
N ALA A 152 -8.86 -0.05 -21.12
CA ALA A 152 -9.75 0.54 -20.13
C ALA A 152 -11.15 -0.12 -20.13
N GLN A 153 -11.73 -0.32 -21.32
CA GLN A 153 -13.02 -1.00 -21.46
C GLN A 153 -12.97 -2.46 -20.97
N TRP A 154 -11.89 -3.18 -21.30
CA TRP A 154 -11.73 -4.56 -20.87
C TRP A 154 -11.55 -4.67 -19.35
N ILE A 155 -10.78 -3.78 -18.72
CA ILE A 155 -10.60 -3.73 -17.27
C ILE A 155 -11.93 -3.46 -16.55
N LEU A 156 -12.76 -2.55 -17.09
CA LEU A 156 -14.09 -2.27 -16.55
C LEU A 156 -15.08 -3.43 -16.74
N MET A 157 -14.95 -4.19 -17.83
CA MET A 157 -15.70 -5.43 -18.03
C MET A 157 -15.25 -6.50 -17.03
N LEU A 158 -13.94 -6.68 -16.86
CA LEU A 158 -13.35 -7.57 -15.86
C LEU A 158 -13.87 -7.23 -14.46
N ARG A 159 -13.92 -5.95 -14.09
CA ARG A 159 -14.46 -5.46 -12.81
C ARG A 159 -15.85 -6.02 -12.48
N ALA A 160 -16.73 -6.12 -13.49
CA ALA A 160 -18.08 -6.65 -13.31
C ALA A 160 -18.12 -8.18 -13.17
N GLN A 161 -17.05 -8.89 -13.56
CA GLN A 161 -16.98 -10.34 -13.63
C GLN A 161 -16.02 -10.97 -12.61
N VAL A 162 -15.21 -10.15 -11.91
CA VAL A 162 -14.29 -10.64 -10.87
C VAL A 162 -15.07 -11.41 -9.80
N GLY A 163 -14.65 -12.65 -9.55
CA GLY A 163 -15.28 -13.55 -8.58
C GLY A 163 -16.45 -14.36 -9.13
N LEU A 164 -17.00 -14.00 -10.30
CA LEU A 164 -18.06 -14.75 -10.98
C LEU A 164 -17.49 -15.70 -12.05
N VAL A 165 -16.45 -15.25 -12.76
CA VAL A 165 -15.77 -16.01 -13.81
C VAL A 165 -14.30 -16.21 -13.43
N ASP A 166 -13.75 -17.36 -13.79
CA ASP A 166 -12.32 -17.61 -13.63
C ASP A 166 -11.51 -16.62 -14.46
N ILE A 167 -10.57 -15.92 -13.82
CA ILE A 167 -9.68 -14.96 -14.48
C ILE A 167 -8.91 -15.61 -15.63
N ALA A 168 -8.53 -16.88 -15.50
CA ALA A 168 -7.83 -17.62 -16.55
C ALA A 168 -8.69 -17.74 -17.83
N ASP A 169 -10.01 -17.88 -17.68
CA ASP A 169 -10.94 -17.92 -18.82
C ASP A 169 -11.03 -16.55 -19.50
N LEU A 170 -11.16 -15.48 -18.71
CA LEU A 170 -11.26 -14.11 -19.22
C LEU A 170 -9.98 -13.68 -19.96
N LEU A 171 -8.82 -14.02 -19.42
CA LEU A 171 -7.53 -13.76 -20.04
C LEU A 171 -7.36 -14.54 -21.35
N PHE A 172 -7.76 -15.82 -21.36
CA PHE A 172 -7.70 -16.63 -22.57
C PHE A 172 -8.56 -16.01 -23.68
N LEU A 173 -9.82 -15.65 -23.38
CA LEU A 173 -10.72 -15.00 -24.35
C LEU A 173 -10.19 -13.65 -24.85
N ALA A 174 -9.45 -12.93 -24.02
CA ALA A 174 -8.82 -11.67 -24.37
C ALA A 174 -7.43 -11.83 -25.01
N SER A 175 -6.99 -13.05 -25.36
CA SER A 175 -5.65 -13.30 -25.89
C SER A 175 -5.62 -13.65 -27.37
N ASP A 176 -4.49 -13.39 -28.02
CA ASP A 176 -4.20 -13.82 -29.39
C ASP A 176 -4.26 -15.34 -29.58
N GLU A 177 -4.03 -16.14 -28.52
CA GLU A 177 -4.15 -17.60 -28.59
C GLU A 177 -5.61 -18.01 -28.86
N TYR A 178 -6.59 -17.28 -28.32
CA TYR A 178 -8.00 -17.52 -28.64
C TYR A 178 -8.31 -17.13 -30.09
N ARG A 179 -7.72 -16.05 -30.60
CA ARG A 179 -7.86 -15.66 -32.02
C ARG A 179 -7.38 -16.77 -32.95
N VAL A 180 -6.18 -17.30 -32.71
CA VAL A 180 -5.60 -18.37 -33.54
C VAL A 180 -6.50 -19.61 -33.54
N LYS A 181 -7.00 -20.02 -32.39
CA LYS A 181 -7.91 -21.18 -32.30
C LYS A 181 -9.24 -20.97 -33.02
N MET A 182 -9.73 -19.73 -33.08
CA MET A 182 -10.93 -19.40 -33.85
C MET A 182 -10.68 -19.54 -35.35
N GLU A 183 -9.56 -19.01 -35.82
CA GLU A 183 -9.14 -19.07 -37.22
C GLU A 183 -8.93 -20.52 -37.67
N GLU A 184 -8.26 -21.35 -36.85
CA GLU A 184 -8.08 -22.79 -37.09
C GLU A 184 -9.41 -23.56 -37.16
N ALA A 185 -10.41 -23.14 -36.37
CA ALA A 185 -11.75 -23.72 -36.38
C ALA A 185 -12.65 -23.17 -37.51
N GLY A 186 -12.11 -22.32 -38.40
CA GLY A 186 -12.88 -21.68 -39.47
C GLY A 186 -13.94 -20.68 -38.98
N GLN A 187 -13.81 -20.17 -37.75
CA GLN A 187 -14.74 -19.21 -37.18
C GLN A 187 -14.28 -17.77 -37.42
N SER A 188 -15.25 -16.88 -37.69
CA SER A 188 -14.95 -15.45 -37.80
C SER A 188 -14.50 -14.86 -36.46
N THR A 189 -13.51 -13.97 -36.54
CA THR A 189 -12.99 -13.14 -35.44
C THR A 189 -13.75 -11.81 -35.32
N ASP A 190 -14.70 -11.55 -36.23
CA ASP A 190 -15.45 -10.30 -36.25
C ASP A 190 -16.36 -10.15 -35.03
N GLY A 191 -16.28 -8.99 -34.36
CA GLY A 191 -16.93 -8.73 -33.07
C GLY A 191 -16.39 -9.54 -31.88
N LYS A 192 -15.34 -10.36 -32.07
CA LYS A 192 -14.64 -11.06 -30.98
C LYS A 192 -13.33 -10.33 -30.67
N GLY A 193 -12.95 -10.32 -29.39
CA GLY A 193 -11.84 -9.50 -28.91
C GLY A 193 -12.10 -9.05 -27.48
N PRO A 194 -11.12 -8.43 -26.80
CA PRO A 194 -10.25 -7.40 -27.39
C PRO A 194 -8.83 -7.81 -27.82
N PHE A 195 -8.42 -9.08 -27.65
CA PHE A 195 -7.08 -9.59 -28.03
C PHE A 195 -5.92 -8.72 -27.51
N LEU A 196 -5.98 -8.36 -26.23
CA LEU A 196 -5.02 -7.49 -25.54
C LEU A 196 -3.75 -8.23 -25.10
N PHE A 197 -3.86 -9.54 -24.92
CA PHE A 197 -2.77 -10.39 -24.45
C PHE A 197 -2.17 -11.18 -25.62
N GLY A 198 -0.87 -11.41 -25.58
CA GLY A 198 -0.19 -12.22 -26.58
C GLY A 198 -0.51 -13.72 -26.45
N ARG A 199 0.10 -14.50 -27.36
CA ARG A 199 -0.07 -15.97 -27.39
C ARG A 199 0.48 -16.66 -26.15
N LYS A 200 1.59 -16.18 -25.61
CA LYS A 200 2.25 -16.79 -24.44
C LYS A 200 1.34 -16.68 -23.22
N GLU A 201 0.82 -15.48 -22.97
CA GLU A 201 -0.12 -15.17 -21.90
C GLU A 201 -1.40 -16.01 -22.05
N GLY A 202 -1.95 -16.11 -23.27
CA GLY A 202 -3.11 -16.95 -23.56
C GLY A 202 -2.90 -18.44 -23.25
N ARG A 203 -1.74 -18.99 -23.62
CA ARG A 203 -1.38 -20.39 -23.31
C ARG A 203 -1.21 -20.62 -21.81
N ILE A 204 -0.58 -19.68 -21.10
CA ILE A 204 -0.44 -19.73 -19.64
C ILE A 204 -1.83 -19.72 -18.99
N ALA A 205 -2.72 -18.84 -19.47
CA ALA A 205 -4.10 -18.74 -18.97
C ALA A 205 -4.84 -20.08 -19.18
N LEU A 206 -4.80 -20.65 -20.39
CA LEU A 206 -5.42 -21.94 -20.70
C LEU A 206 -4.92 -23.07 -19.79
N GLY A 207 -3.62 -23.10 -19.49
CA GLY A 207 -3.01 -24.12 -18.61
C GLY A 207 -3.35 -23.97 -17.12
N ASN A 208 -3.75 -22.77 -16.69
CA ASN A 208 -4.08 -22.47 -15.29
C ASN A 208 -5.58 -22.39 -15.00
N ARG A 209 -6.44 -22.76 -15.96
CA ARG A 209 -7.89 -22.83 -15.76
C ARG A 209 -8.26 -23.72 -14.59
N ARG A 210 -9.19 -23.25 -13.76
CA ARG A 210 -9.70 -23.94 -12.56
C ARG A 210 -8.62 -24.29 -11.53
N ARG A 211 -7.44 -23.68 -11.62
CA ARG A 211 -6.37 -23.80 -10.62
C ARG A 211 -6.40 -22.59 -9.70
N GLU A 212 -5.60 -22.65 -8.62
CA GLU A 212 -5.44 -21.49 -7.75
C GLU A 212 -4.83 -20.31 -8.52
N PRO A 213 -5.41 -19.09 -8.43
CA PRO A 213 -4.93 -17.91 -9.15
C PRO A 213 -3.46 -17.56 -8.90
N LEU A 214 -2.90 -17.97 -7.76
CA LEU A 214 -1.48 -17.81 -7.41
C LEU A 214 -0.54 -18.43 -8.45
N PHE A 215 -0.90 -19.58 -9.03
CA PHE A 215 -0.08 -20.22 -10.07
C PHE A 215 -0.08 -19.43 -11.38
N LEU A 216 -1.23 -18.82 -11.73
CA LEU A 216 -1.34 -17.93 -12.87
C LEU A 216 -0.45 -16.70 -12.68
N PHE A 217 -0.52 -16.04 -11.53
CA PHE A 217 0.33 -14.87 -11.25
C PHE A 217 1.82 -15.23 -11.31
N ALA A 218 2.25 -16.31 -10.66
CA ALA A 218 3.65 -16.75 -10.69
C ALA A 218 4.13 -17.10 -12.11
N ALA A 219 3.26 -17.64 -12.98
CA ALA A 219 3.60 -17.88 -14.37
C ALA A 219 3.70 -16.58 -15.17
N MET A 220 2.73 -15.68 -15.03
CA MET A 220 2.73 -14.39 -15.70
C MET A 220 3.93 -13.53 -15.29
N GLN A 221 4.26 -13.51 -14.00
CA GLN A 221 5.39 -12.77 -13.48
C GLN A 221 6.70 -13.15 -14.15
N ARG A 222 6.97 -14.45 -14.31
CA ARG A 222 8.20 -14.94 -14.96
C ARG A 222 8.31 -14.57 -16.45
N HIS A 223 7.20 -14.31 -17.12
CA HIS A 223 7.17 -14.06 -18.56
C HIS A 223 6.97 -12.59 -18.93
N LEU A 224 6.30 -11.82 -18.05
CA LEU A 224 6.07 -10.38 -18.20
C LEU A 224 7.07 -9.53 -17.42
N ASP A 225 7.89 -10.17 -16.57
CA ASP A 225 8.98 -9.57 -15.79
C ASP A 225 8.55 -8.39 -14.92
N TYR A 226 7.30 -8.41 -14.44
CA TYR A 226 6.82 -7.39 -13.53
C TYR A 226 7.33 -7.65 -12.09
N PRO A 227 7.47 -6.60 -11.26
CA PRO A 227 8.07 -6.71 -9.94
C PRO A 227 7.30 -7.66 -9.01
N THR A 228 8.01 -8.28 -8.06
CA THR A 228 7.35 -9.11 -7.04
C THR A 228 6.44 -8.26 -6.17
N VAL A 229 5.15 -8.57 -6.16
CA VAL A 229 4.19 -7.94 -5.25
C VAL A 229 4.50 -8.33 -3.80
N PRO A 230 4.65 -7.38 -2.87
CA PRO A 230 4.93 -7.69 -1.48
C PRO A 230 3.82 -8.53 -0.86
N ARG A 231 4.20 -9.45 0.03
CA ARG A 231 3.25 -10.22 0.83
C ARG A 231 3.03 -9.47 2.14
N PRO A 232 1.77 -9.29 2.59
CA PRO A 232 1.50 -8.77 3.92
C PRO A 232 2.25 -9.62 4.93
N LYS A 233 3.19 -9.02 5.67
CA LYS A 233 3.81 -9.71 6.80
C LYS A 233 2.75 -9.81 7.89
N PRO A 234 2.46 -11.00 8.44
CA PRO A 234 1.62 -11.08 9.63
C PRO A 234 2.23 -10.19 10.71
N ALA A 235 1.39 -9.44 11.42
CA ALA A 235 1.84 -8.61 12.53
C ALA A 235 2.60 -9.53 13.51
N ASP A 236 3.81 -9.12 13.89
CA ASP A 236 4.60 -9.89 14.84
C ASP A 236 3.97 -9.71 16.23
N GLU A 237 3.15 -10.69 16.63
CA GLU A 237 2.48 -10.75 17.93
C GLU A 237 3.49 -10.64 19.09
N ASN A 238 4.78 -10.93 18.84
CA ASN A 238 5.82 -10.89 19.86
C ASN A 238 6.39 -9.50 20.13
N LYS A 239 6.10 -8.48 19.28
CA LYS A 239 6.59 -7.11 19.51
C LYS A 239 6.12 -6.53 20.85
N ASP A 240 4.91 -6.88 21.27
CA ASP A 240 4.34 -6.43 22.55
C ASP A 240 4.67 -7.36 23.73
N VAL A 241 5.14 -8.59 23.45
CA VAL A 241 5.45 -9.57 24.49
C VAL A 241 6.64 -9.11 25.33
N ILE A 242 7.69 -8.57 24.71
CA ILE A 242 8.89 -8.10 25.43
C ILE A 242 8.57 -6.91 26.36
N PRO A 243 7.91 -5.83 25.91
CA PRO A 243 7.48 -4.74 26.81
C PRO A 243 6.54 -5.21 27.93
N GLN A 244 5.61 -6.13 27.63
CA GLN A 244 4.71 -6.67 28.65
C GLN A 244 5.44 -7.53 29.69
N LEU A 245 6.44 -8.32 29.27
CA LEU A 245 7.29 -9.08 30.18
C LEU A 245 8.14 -8.16 31.06
N MET A 246 8.72 -7.08 30.51
CA MET A 246 9.45 -6.09 31.32
C MET A 246 8.57 -5.46 32.40
N ARG A 247 7.36 -5.01 32.05
CA ARG A 247 6.38 -4.47 33.03
C ARG A 247 5.93 -5.50 34.07
N ARG A 248 5.96 -6.80 33.74
CA ARG A 248 5.68 -7.87 34.72
C ARG A 248 6.88 -8.12 35.63
N MET A 249 8.10 -8.08 35.09
CA MET A 249 9.33 -8.18 35.87
C MET A 249 9.47 -7.04 36.87
N GLU A 250 9.23 -5.79 36.45
CA GLU A 250 9.26 -4.61 37.35
C GLU A 250 8.26 -4.77 38.51
N ARG A 251 7.06 -5.29 38.24
CA ARG A 251 6.04 -5.57 39.28
C ARG A 251 6.41 -6.73 40.20
N LEU A 252 7.15 -7.72 39.70
CA LEU A 252 7.67 -8.80 40.53
C LEU A 252 8.82 -8.31 41.40
N GLU A 253 9.72 -7.48 40.86
CA GLU A 253 10.82 -6.88 41.61
C GLU A 253 10.30 -6.01 42.76
N SER A 254 9.28 -5.18 42.53
CA SER A 254 8.68 -4.35 43.60
C SER A 254 8.03 -5.19 44.70
N ARG A 255 7.35 -6.28 44.35
CA ARG A 255 6.77 -7.23 45.32
C ARG A 255 7.83 -7.98 46.10
N ILE A 256 8.92 -8.39 45.46
CA ILE A 256 10.04 -9.06 46.12
C ILE A 256 10.70 -8.11 47.11
N LYS A 257 10.94 -6.84 46.74
CA LYS A 257 11.46 -5.82 47.68
C LYS A 257 10.55 -5.64 48.90
N LEU A 258 9.24 -5.53 48.70
CA LEU A 258 8.27 -5.46 49.79
C LEU A 258 8.30 -6.71 50.69
N MET A 259 8.38 -7.91 50.11
CA MET A 259 8.51 -9.17 50.88
C MET A 259 9.85 -9.28 51.63
N GLU A 260 10.94 -8.78 51.05
CA GLU A 260 12.25 -8.72 51.71
C GLU A 260 12.26 -7.71 52.85
N GLU A 261 11.58 -6.58 52.70
CA GLU A 261 11.36 -5.58 53.73
C GLU A 261 10.55 -6.16 54.89
N GLU A 262 9.41 -6.81 54.61
CA GLU A 262 8.58 -7.51 55.62
C GLU A 262 9.38 -8.53 56.44
N ARG A 263 10.30 -9.25 55.79
CA ARG A 263 11.13 -10.28 56.44
C ARG A 263 12.25 -9.69 57.31
N ARG A 264 12.70 -8.46 57.05
CA ARG A 264 13.82 -7.82 57.76
C ARG A 264 13.37 -6.90 58.91
N ALA A 265 12.27 -6.17 58.76
CA ALA A 265 11.72 -5.30 59.78
C ALA A 265 10.27 -4.96 59.41
N GLY A 266 9.32 -5.06 60.34
CA GLY A 266 7.91 -4.76 60.09
C GLY A 266 7.69 -3.45 59.33
N ILE A 267 6.73 -3.46 58.40
CA ILE A 267 6.48 -2.43 57.38
C ILE A 267 6.41 -1.02 57.99
N ASP A 268 7.27 -0.13 57.50
CA ASP A 268 7.18 1.31 57.80
C ASP A 268 6.13 1.98 56.89
N ILE A 269 4.88 1.91 57.32
CA ILE A 269 3.68 2.49 56.66
C ILE A 269 3.75 4.01 56.50
N THR A 270 4.72 4.70 57.11
CA THR A 270 4.85 6.16 57.06
C THR A 270 5.20 6.68 55.66
N LYS A 271 5.81 5.85 54.80
CA LYS A 271 6.14 6.20 53.40
C LYS A 271 4.94 6.24 52.46
N PHE A 272 3.81 5.64 52.84
CA PHE A 272 2.59 5.59 52.01
C PHE A 272 1.59 6.72 52.35
N TYR A 273 1.81 7.50 53.40
CA TYR A 273 0.89 8.53 53.89
C TYR A 273 1.33 9.98 53.64
N ALA A 274 2.55 10.21 53.13
CA ALA A 274 3.08 11.57 52.93
C ALA A 274 2.60 12.23 51.63
N GLU A 275 1.28 12.36 51.43
CA GLU A 275 0.70 13.28 50.43
C GLU A 275 -0.80 13.55 50.65
N ARG A 276 -1.21 13.80 51.89
CA ARG A 276 -2.50 14.41 52.21
C ARG A 276 -2.40 15.03 53.59
N ASP A 277 -1.85 16.24 53.66
CA ASP A 277 -2.22 17.27 54.63
C ASP A 277 -1.32 18.49 54.41
N GLY A 278 -1.88 19.53 53.78
CA GLY A 278 -1.10 20.73 53.50
C GLY A 278 -1.73 21.81 52.63
N SER A 279 -3.05 22.05 52.67
CA SER A 279 -3.61 23.40 52.44
C SER A 279 -5.12 23.43 52.71
N ASP A 280 -5.51 23.67 53.96
CA ASP A 280 -6.74 24.40 54.29
C ASP A 280 -6.64 24.97 55.70
N SER A 281 -6.01 26.14 55.82
CA SER A 281 -6.17 27.03 56.97
C SER A 281 -5.87 28.49 56.62
N SER A 282 -6.87 29.20 56.08
CA SER A 282 -6.97 30.66 56.24
C SER A 282 -8.43 31.08 56.27
N GLY A 283 -8.94 31.36 57.48
CA GLY A 283 -10.30 31.85 57.66
C GLY A 283 -10.76 31.93 59.11
N ALA A 284 -10.06 32.68 59.94
CA ALA A 284 -10.64 33.18 61.19
C ALA A 284 -10.01 34.55 61.54
N ALA A 285 -10.78 35.61 61.31
CA ALA A 285 -10.60 36.90 61.98
C ALA A 285 -11.99 37.36 62.41
N ASP A 286 -12.22 37.30 63.73
CA ASP A 286 -13.33 37.95 64.43
C ASP A 286 -13.18 39.49 64.37
N VAL A 287 -14.31 40.22 64.44
CA VAL A 287 -14.70 41.05 65.61
C VAL A 287 -15.75 42.11 65.18
N GLN A 288 -16.84 42.14 65.97
CA GLN A 288 -17.94 43.11 66.15
C GLN A 288 -19.17 43.06 65.23
#